data_AF-A0A317J7C3-F1
#
_entry.id   AF-A0A317J7C3-F1
#
_cell.length_a   1.000
_cell.length_b   1.000
_cell.length_c   1.000
_cell.angle_alpha   90.00
_cell.angle_beta   90.00
_cell.angle_gamma   90.00
#
_symmetry.space_group_name_H-M   'P 1'
#
loop_
_entity.id
_entity.type
_entity.pdbx_description
1 polymer ?
#
loop_
_entity_poly.entity_id
_entity_poly.type
_entity_poly.pdbx_seq_one_letter_code
_entity_poly.pdbx_strand_id
1 'polypeptide(L)'
;MATIEYWIQIENRAWDVCPHNIDRMWGQNLEHREGKDPVNVTLKAKVPPNFPATRNVTMYKPLRNDDDTIMEALILRRYVAPAPQGQLGLAAWSTPDDRKVNPWDANEPDPTNGGTMGTIPGPVIECSVGDKVIVHFRNMDSRQDSKGKDLPLESGSQVTFDFQADGHTVQFTSFTRASSIPNITGDGNPQHYQTSPVPVGTMKMVTVTKTQASGGQIKYQCGIHGASMSGTIKVT
;
A
#
# COMPACT_ATOMS: atom_id res chain seq x y z
N MET A 1 -18.53 -7.01 25.98
CA MET A 1 -17.38 -6.28 25.41
C MET A 1 -16.64 -7.24 24.50
N ALA A 2 -16.88 -7.14 23.20
CA ALA A 2 -16.12 -7.89 22.22
C ALA A 2 -14.86 -7.11 21.82
N THR A 3 -13.84 -7.84 21.34
CA THR A 3 -12.78 -7.23 20.52
C THR A 3 -13.12 -7.50 19.07
N ILE A 4 -13.26 -6.45 18.27
CA ILE A 4 -13.61 -6.51 16.85
C ILE A 4 -12.41 -6.04 16.04
N GLU A 5 -12.02 -6.82 15.05
CA GLU A 5 -10.86 -6.51 14.20
C GLU A 5 -11.26 -6.20 12.77
N TYR A 6 -10.68 -5.14 12.22
CA TYR A 6 -10.83 -4.73 10.82
C TYR A 6 -9.47 -4.72 10.14
N TRP A 7 -9.40 -5.26 8.93
CA TRP A 7 -8.21 -5.25 8.09
C TRP A 7 -8.48 -4.35 6.90
N ILE A 8 -7.89 -3.16 6.88
CA ILE A 8 -8.13 -2.14 5.85
C ILE A 8 -6.83 -1.82 5.12
N GLN A 9 -6.87 -1.87 3.79
CA GLN A 9 -5.76 -1.49 2.92
C GLN A 9 -6.14 -0.26 2.12
N ILE A 10 -5.21 0.70 1.99
CA ILE A 10 -5.35 1.78 1.01
C ILE A 10 -4.63 1.41 -0.29
N GLU A 11 -5.30 1.58 -1.42
CA GLU A 11 -4.79 1.20 -2.75
C GLU A 11 -5.03 2.30 -3.77
N ASN A 12 -4.19 2.33 -4.80
CA ASN A 12 -4.43 3.13 -6.00
C ASN A 12 -5.27 2.35 -7.00
N ARG A 13 -6.27 3.04 -7.55
CA ARG A 13 -7.18 2.48 -8.54
C ARG A 13 -7.59 3.54 -9.55
N ALA A 14 -7.53 3.23 -10.84
CA ALA A 14 -8.30 4.00 -11.81
C ALA A 14 -9.78 3.98 -11.39
N TRP A 15 -10.41 5.15 -11.35
CA TRP A 15 -11.77 5.31 -10.84
C TRP A 15 -12.64 6.05 -11.85
N ASP A 16 -13.83 5.51 -12.09
CA ASP A 16 -14.84 6.13 -12.95
C ASP A 16 -15.90 6.81 -12.08
N VAL A 17 -16.06 8.12 -12.25
CA VAL A 17 -17.04 8.90 -11.49
C VAL A 17 -18.46 8.64 -11.97
N CYS A 18 -18.62 8.10 -13.18
CA CYS A 18 -19.92 7.90 -13.84
C CYS A 18 -19.94 6.57 -14.63
N PRO A 19 -19.84 5.41 -13.97
CA PRO A 19 -19.70 4.11 -14.63
C PRO A 19 -20.89 3.66 -15.49
N HIS A 20 -22.00 4.42 -15.47
CA HIS A 20 -23.22 4.12 -16.23
C HIS A 20 -23.46 5.07 -17.40
N ASN A 21 -22.43 5.82 -17.84
CA ASN A 21 -22.52 6.83 -18.91
C ASN A 21 -23.53 7.96 -18.67
N ILE A 22 -24.04 8.12 -17.44
CA ILE A 22 -25.06 9.11 -17.11
C ILE A 22 -24.51 10.06 -16.07
N ASP A 23 -24.52 11.35 -16.37
CA ASP A 23 -24.36 12.38 -15.36
C ASP A 23 -25.64 12.49 -14.54
N ARG A 24 -25.59 12.09 -13.26
CA ARG A 24 -26.76 12.15 -12.39
C ARG A 24 -27.19 13.56 -12.01
N MET A 25 -26.30 14.54 -12.14
CA MET A 25 -26.68 15.92 -11.85
C MET A 25 -27.59 16.48 -12.94
N TRP A 26 -27.33 16.17 -14.21
CA TRP A 26 -28.07 16.72 -15.36
C TRP A 26 -28.96 15.71 -16.08
N GLY A 27 -28.88 14.43 -15.74
CA GLY A 27 -29.66 13.36 -16.38
C GLY A 27 -29.28 13.10 -17.84
N GLN A 28 -28.12 13.58 -18.28
CA GLN A 28 -27.64 13.47 -19.66
C GLN A 28 -26.54 12.42 -19.79
N ASN A 29 -26.40 11.87 -20.99
CA ASN A 29 -25.26 11.02 -21.31
C ASN A 29 -23.96 11.83 -21.31
N LEU A 30 -22.87 11.21 -20.85
CA LEU A 30 -21.58 11.91 -20.74
C LEU A 30 -20.98 12.32 -22.08
N GLU A 31 -21.21 11.53 -23.12
CA GLU A 31 -20.78 11.86 -24.48
C GLU A 31 -21.31 13.24 -24.92
N HIS A 32 -22.59 13.53 -24.61
CA HIS A 32 -23.21 14.81 -24.93
C HIS A 32 -22.67 15.97 -24.08
N ARG A 33 -22.29 15.69 -22.82
CA ARG A 33 -21.86 16.72 -21.86
C ARG A 33 -20.37 17.08 -21.98
N GLU A 34 -19.52 16.07 -22.09
CA GLU A 34 -18.07 16.20 -21.98
C GLU A 34 -17.38 16.17 -23.35
N GLY A 35 -18.05 15.64 -24.39
CA GLY A 35 -17.47 15.49 -25.73
C GLY A 35 -16.27 14.54 -25.75
N LYS A 36 -16.15 13.64 -24.77
CA LYS A 36 -15.05 12.67 -24.65
C LYS A 36 -15.56 11.26 -24.80
N ASP A 37 -14.86 10.48 -25.62
CA ASP A 37 -15.15 9.07 -25.80
C ASP A 37 -14.83 8.27 -24.51
N PRO A 38 -15.58 7.20 -24.24
CA PRO A 38 -15.25 6.26 -23.18
C PRO A 38 -13.88 5.62 -23.41
N VAL A 39 -13.15 5.33 -22.32
CA VAL A 39 -11.83 4.72 -22.39
C VAL A 39 -11.85 3.31 -21.82
N ASN A 40 -11.21 2.37 -22.50
CA ASN A 40 -11.00 1.03 -21.97
C ASN A 40 -9.76 1.00 -21.07
N VAL A 41 -9.95 0.60 -19.81
CA VAL A 41 -8.92 0.53 -18.77
C VAL A 41 -8.80 -0.90 -18.26
N THR A 42 -7.58 -1.39 -18.10
CA THR A 42 -7.33 -2.68 -17.44
C THR A 42 -7.14 -2.47 -15.94
N LEU A 43 -8.10 -2.92 -15.15
CA LEU A 43 -7.99 -2.97 -13.69
C LEU A 43 -7.21 -4.20 -13.26
N LYS A 44 -6.31 -4.06 -12.27
CA LYS A 44 -5.53 -5.17 -11.70
C LYS A 44 -5.70 -5.22 -10.19
N ALA A 45 -6.29 -6.28 -9.64
CA ALA A 45 -6.37 -6.46 -8.19
C ALA A 45 -4.96 -6.52 -7.56
N LYS A 46 -4.70 -5.73 -6.51
CA LYS A 46 -3.42 -5.75 -5.78
C LYS A 46 -3.47 -6.79 -4.64
N VAL A 47 -3.73 -8.05 -4.99
CA VAL A 47 -3.81 -9.17 -4.03
C VAL A 47 -2.59 -10.08 -4.18
N PRO A 48 -1.74 -10.25 -3.14
CA PRO A 48 -0.64 -11.21 -3.15
C PRO A 48 -1.11 -12.66 -2.92
N PRO A 49 -0.40 -13.71 -3.42
CA PRO A 49 0.64 -13.70 -4.45
C PRO A 49 0.16 -14.28 -5.81
N ASN A 50 -1.02 -14.93 -5.89
CA ASN A 50 -1.29 -15.84 -7.01
C ASN A 50 -2.53 -15.54 -7.87
N PHE A 51 -3.26 -14.45 -7.62
CA PHE A 51 -4.40 -14.09 -8.48
C PHE A 51 -4.59 -12.57 -8.56
N PRO A 52 -3.82 -11.85 -9.41
CA PRO A 52 -4.30 -10.55 -9.85
C PRO A 52 -5.51 -10.82 -10.74
N ALA A 53 -6.72 -10.72 -10.18
CA ALA A 53 -7.91 -10.58 -10.97
C ALA A 53 -7.70 -9.35 -11.86
N THR A 54 -7.56 -9.57 -13.16
CA THR A 54 -7.47 -8.50 -14.15
C THR A 54 -8.77 -8.46 -14.90
N ARG A 55 -9.30 -7.25 -15.13
CA ARG A 55 -10.49 -7.08 -15.98
C ARG A 55 -10.38 -5.80 -16.78
N ASN A 56 -10.85 -5.85 -18.01
CA ASN A 56 -11.03 -4.66 -18.83
C ASN A 56 -12.38 -4.04 -18.49
N VAL A 57 -12.39 -2.74 -18.25
CA VAL A 57 -13.59 -1.96 -18.01
C VAL A 57 -13.62 -0.78 -18.95
N THR A 58 -14.78 -0.45 -19.44
CA THR A 58 -15.01 0.83 -20.12
C THR A 58 -15.34 1.86 -19.06
N MET A 59 -14.56 2.94 -19.01
CA MET A 59 -14.79 4.08 -18.13
C MET A 59 -15.33 5.25 -18.95
N TYR A 60 -16.44 5.83 -18.50
CA TYR A 60 -17.08 6.97 -19.17
C TYR A 60 -16.56 8.30 -18.65
N LYS A 61 -16.26 8.41 -17.34
CA LYS A 61 -15.63 9.59 -16.74
C LYS A 61 -14.53 9.17 -15.77
N PRO A 62 -13.39 8.62 -16.27
CA PRO A 62 -12.25 8.36 -15.42
C PRO A 62 -11.75 9.68 -14.78
N LEU A 63 -11.20 9.59 -13.57
CA LEU A 63 -10.43 10.71 -13.02
C LEU A 63 -9.23 11.01 -13.92
N ARG A 64 -8.96 12.30 -14.14
CA ARG A 64 -7.86 12.76 -15.00
C ARG A 64 -7.11 13.93 -14.36
N ASN A 65 -5.84 14.10 -14.71
CA ASN A 65 -5.05 15.27 -14.36
C ASN A 65 -5.22 16.38 -15.41
N ASP A 66 -4.51 17.49 -15.22
CA ASP A 66 -4.52 18.65 -16.13
C ASP A 66 -4.08 18.30 -17.56
N ASP A 67 -3.23 17.28 -17.71
CA ASP A 67 -2.74 16.77 -19.01
C ASP A 67 -3.68 15.71 -19.65
N ASP A 68 -4.90 15.58 -19.13
CA ASP A 68 -5.91 14.60 -19.56
C ASP A 68 -5.51 13.12 -19.41
N THR A 69 -4.45 12.82 -18.67
CA THR A 69 -4.04 11.44 -18.37
C THR A 69 -4.89 10.85 -17.25
N ILE A 70 -5.22 9.56 -17.34
CA ILE A 70 -6.03 8.89 -16.31
C ILE A 70 -5.25 8.83 -14.99
N MET A 71 -5.86 9.35 -13.93
CA MET A 71 -5.35 9.29 -12.58
C MET A 71 -5.97 8.14 -11.80
N GLU A 72 -5.20 7.65 -10.83
CA GLU A 72 -5.70 6.71 -9.84
C GLU A 72 -6.23 7.45 -8.60
N ALA A 73 -7.44 7.09 -8.17
CA ALA A 73 -7.97 7.42 -6.85
C ALA A 73 -7.27 6.60 -5.77
N LEU A 74 -7.33 7.08 -4.53
CA LEU A 74 -7.13 6.23 -3.36
C LEU A 74 -8.45 5.62 -2.94
N ILE A 75 -8.47 4.30 -2.86
CA ILE A 75 -9.59 3.54 -2.34
C ILE A 75 -9.17 2.88 -1.02
N LEU A 76 -10.11 2.79 -0.09
CA LEU A 76 -9.96 1.95 1.09
C LEU A 76 -10.69 0.64 0.82
N ARG A 77 -9.99 -0.47 0.99
CA ARG A 77 -10.54 -1.81 0.75
C ARG A 77 -10.42 -2.65 2.01
N ARG A 78 -11.48 -3.39 2.32
CA ARG A 78 -11.53 -4.28 3.48
C ARG A 78 -11.01 -5.67 3.11
N TYR A 79 -10.38 -6.34 4.06
CA TYR A 79 -9.85 -7.69 3.93
C TYR A 79 -10.38 -8.61 5.04
N VAL A 80 -10.42 -9.90 4.73
CA VAL A 80 -10.71 -10.96 5.70
C VAL A 80 -9.54 -11.04 6.68
N ALA A 81 -9.85 -11.23 7.97
CA ALA A 81 -8.86 -11.45 9.00
C ALA A 81 -8.03 -12.71 8.69
N PRO A 82 -6.73 -12.73 8.98
CA PRO A 82 -5.92 -13.91 8.82
C PRO A 82 -6.41 -15.04 9.74
N ALA A 83 -6.14 -16.28 9.35
CA ALA A 83 -6.39 -17.42 10.22
C ALA A 83 -5.50 -17.35 11.48
N PRO A 84 -5.98 -17.87 12.64
CA PRO A 84 -5.17 -17.98 13.84
C PRO A 84 -3.86 -18.73 13.58
N GLN A 85 -2.80 -18.30 14.25
CA GLN A 85 -1.47 -18.91 14.12
C GLN A 85 -1.53 -20.41 14.42
N GLY A 86 -1.00 -21.24 13.52
CA GLY A 86 -1.01 -22.70 13.65
C GLY A 86 -2.20 -23.41 12.97
N GLN A 87 -3.14 -22.67 12.37
CA GLN A 87 -4.13 -23.25 11.47
C GLN A 87 -3.72 -23.03 10.01
N LEU A 88 -3.95 -24.05 9.16
CA LEU A 88 -3.92 -23.86 7.71
C LEU A 88 -5.06 -22.90 7.34
N GLY A 89 -4.74 -21.66 6.95
CA GLY A 89 -5.76 -20.68 6.63
C GLY A 89 -5.23 -19.42 5.95
N LEU A 90 -6.11 -18.44 5.79
CA LEU A 90 -5.87 -17.24 4.98
C LEU A 90 -4.72 -16.41 5.56
N ALA A 91 -3.75 -16.05 4.72
CA ALA A 91 -2.75 -15.05 5.05
C ALA A 91 -3.40 -13.66 5.19
N ALA A 92 -2.81 -12.79 6.01
CA ALA A 92 -3.27 -11.42 6.13
C ALA A 92 -3.25 -10.74 4.75
N TRP A 93 -4.27 -9.93 4.45
CA TRP A 93 -4.36 -9.17 3.19
C TRP A 93 -4.49 -10.01 1.91
N SER A 94 -4.77 -11.32 2.01
CA SER A 94 -4.87 -12.20 0.84
C SER A 94 -6.26 -12.28 0.23
N THR A 95 -7.31 -11.96 0.99
CA THR A 95 -8.70 -12.10 0.56
C THR A 95 -9.47 -10.82 0.88
N PRO A 96 -9.90 -10.06 -0.14
CA PRO A 96 -10.81 -8.93 0.06
C PRO A 96 -12.12 -9.37 0.71
N ASP A 97 -12.61 -8.58 1.65
CA ASP A 97 -13.94 -8.68 2.26
C ASP A 97 -14.80 -7.53 1.71
N ASP A 98 -14.99 -7.54 0.40
CA ASP A 98 -15.70 -6.49 -0.32
C ASP A 98 -17.20 -6.59 -0.03
N ARG A 99 -17.70 -5.64 0.75
CA ARG A 99 -19.12 -5.52 1.08
C ARG A 99 -19.66 -4.26 0.46
N LYS A 100 -20.86 -4.35 -0.11
CA LYS A 100 -21.55 -3.18 -0.64
C LYS A 100 -21.81 -2.22 0.51
N VAL A 101 -21.23 -1.02 0.44
CA VAL A 101 -21.34 0.01 1.49
C VAL A 101 -22.79 0.49 1.63
N ASN A 102 -23.48 0.64 0.50
CA ASN A 102 -24.87 1.08 0.49
C ASN A 102 -25.63 0.41 -0.67
N PRO A 103 -26.75 -0.30 -0.45
CA PRO A 103 -27.59 -0.86 -1.50
C PRO A 103 -28.02 0.16 -2.57
N TRP A 104 -28.17 1.43 -2.19
CA TRP A 104 -28.59 2.55 -3.05
C TRP A 104 -27.43 3.21 -3.79
N ASP A 105 -26.18 2.88 -3.49
CA ASP A 105 -25.04 3.41 -4.23
C ASP A 105 -25.00 2.77 -5.61
N ALA A 106 -25.55 3.48 -6.59
CA ALA A 106 -25.55 3.04 -7.96
C ALA A 106 -24.23 3.39 -8.67
N ASN A 107 -23.31 4.17 -8.10
CA ASN A 107 -21.96 4.37 -8.67
C ASN A 107 -21.01 3.24 -8.29
N GLU A 108 -21.38 2.46 -7.27
CA GLU A 108 -20.66 1.27 -6.86
C GLU A 108 -21.54 0.01 -6.91
N PRO A 109 -21.84 -0.50 -8.11
CA PRO A 109 -22.78 -1.62 -8.26
C PRO A 109 -22.24 -2.92 -7.63
N ASP A 110 -20.92 -3.11 -7.66
CA ASP A 110 -20.23 -4.30 -7.17
C ASP A 110 -18.82 -3.95 -6.68
N PRO A 111 -18.52 -3.98 -5.37
CA PRO A 111 -17.19 -3.70 -4.83
C PRO A 111 -16.18 -4.84 -5.07
N THR A 112 -16.64 -6.01 -5.50
CA THR A 112 -15.80 -7.21 -5.58
C THR A 112 -14.81 -7.15 -6.76
N ASN A 113 -14.01 -8.22 -6.91
CA ASN A 113 -13.21 -8.43 -8.12
C ASN A 113 -14.05 -8.48 -9.42
N GLY A 114 -15.36 -8.70 -9.31
CA GLY A 114 -16.30 -8.63 -10.43
C GLY A 114 -16.64 -7.21 -10.88
N GLY A 115 -16.34 -6.18 -10.07
CA GLY A 115 -16.76 -4.80 -10.26
C GLY A 115 -15.66 -3.75 -10.05
N THR A 116 -15.88 -2.78 -9.16
CA THR A 116 -14.98 -1.65 -8.90
C THR A 116 -13.68 -2.06 -8.21
N MET A 117 -13.67 -3.25 -7.58
CA MET A 117 -12.55 -3.79 -6.79
C MET A 117 -12.17 -2.89 -5.61
N GLY A 118 -13.18 -2.43 -4.87
CA GLY A 118 -13.10 -1.57 -3.69
C GLY A 118 -14.03 -0.35 -3.80
N THR A 119 -14.11 0.40 -2.70
CA THR A 119 -15.22 1.34 -2.46
C THR A 119 -14.76 2.79 -2.30
N ILE A 120 -15.59 3.73 -2.76
CA ILE A 120 -15.55 5.15 -2.39
C ILE A 120 -16.99 5.57 -2.07
N PRO A 121 -17.34 5.85 -0.79
CA PRO A 121 -16.46 5.92 0.38
C PRO A 121 -15.92 4.55 0.84
N GLY A 122 -14.92 4.55 1.73
CA GLY A 122 -14.32 3.33 2.29
C GLY A 122 -15.29 2.44 3.09
N PRO A 123 -14.84 1.26 3.55
CA PRO A 123 -15.69 0.29 4.22
C PRO A 123 -16.25 0.82 5.55
N VAL A 124 -17.50 0.44 5.85
CA VAL A 124 -18.16 0.78 7.11
C VAL A 124 -17.56 -0.04 8.27
N ILE A 125 -17.22 0.66 9.36
CA ILE A 125 -16.81 0.09 10.64
C ILE A 125 -17.99 0.21 11.60
N GLU A 126 -18.44 -0.91 12.17
CA GLU A 126 -19.61 -1.00 13.04
C GLU A 126 -19.20 -1.62 14.38
N CYS A 127 -19.64 -1.02 15.50
CA CYS A 127 -19.37 -1.54 16.84
C CYS A 127 -20.45 -1.12 17.84
N SER A 128 -20.58 -1.85 18.96
CA SER A 128 -21.49 -1.48 20.05
C SER A 128 -20.77 -0.68 21.13
N VAL A 129 -21.55 0.06 21.94
CA VAL A 129 -21.00 0.75 23.12
C VAL A 129 -20.31 -0.24 24.04
N GLY A 130 -19.04 0.04 24.36
CA GLY A 130 -18.23 -0.82 25.20
C GLY A 130 -17.51 -1.95 24.47
N ASP A 131 -17.52 -2.00 23.13
CA ASP A 131 -16.61 -2.86 22.37
C ASP A 131 -15.22 -2.23 22.22
N LYS A 132 -14.21 -3.08 22.03
CA LYS A 132 -12.87 -2.67 21.63
C LYS A 132 -12.70 -2.92 20.14
N VAL A 133 -12.42 -1.86 19.37
CA VAL A 133 -12.15 -1.98 17.94
C VAL A 133 -10.64 -1.89 17.69
N ILE A 134 -10.10 -2.84 16.92
CA ILE A 134 -8.72 -2.84 16.43
C ILE A 134 -8.76 -2.73 14.91
N VAL A 135 -8.12 -1.71 14.36
CA VAL A 135 -7.99 -1.56 12.91
C VAL A 135 -6.54 -1.84 12.55
N HIS A 136 -6.33 -2.96 11.86
CA HIS A 136 -5.09 -3.24 11.16
C HIS A 136 -5.14 -2.47 9.85
N PHE A 137 -4.10 -1.67 9.59
CA PHE A 137 -4.04 -0.82 8.40
C PHE A 137 -2.77 -1.10 7.59
N ARG A 138 -2.93 -1.24 6.27
CA ARG A 138 -1.81 -1.42 5.34
C ARG A 138 -1.82 -0.34 4.25
N ASN A 139 -0.67 0.31 4.05
CA ASN A 139 -0.50 1.30 3.00
C ASN A 139 0.08 0.67 1.71
N MET A 140 -0.72 0.64 0.65
CA MET A 140 -0.32 0.24 -0.71
C MET A 140 -0.46 1.40 -1.72
N ASP A 141 -0.40 2.66 -1.23
CA ASP A 141 -0.30 3.85 -2.07
C ASP A 141 1.06 3.88 -2.79
N SER A 142 1.02 3.72 -4.10
CA SER A 142 2.14 3.80 -5.05
C SER A 142 2.28 5.15 -5.74
N ARG A 143 1.46 6.16 -5.41
CA ARG A 143 1.62 7.54 -5.92
C ARG A 143 2.79 8.28 -5.29
N GLN A 144 3.60 7.61 -4.47
CA GLN A 144 4.89 8.14 -4.09
C GLN A 144 5.79 8.14 -5.33
N ASP A 145 5.89 9.31 -5.94
CA ASP A 145 6.96 9.69 -6.84
C ASP A 145 8.28 9.11 -6.32
N SER A 146 9.07 8.57 -7.24
CA SER A 146 10.48 8.21 -7.11
C SER A 146 11.40 9.37 -6.67
N LYS A 147 10.85 10.50 -6.20
CA LYS A 147 11.57 11.51 -5.44
C LYS A 147 11.87 10.96 -4.05
N GLY A 148 13.01 10.26 -3.97
CA GLY A 148 13.75 9.89 -2.77
C GLY A 148 12.91 9.79 -1.51
N LYS A 149 12.56 8.56 -1.12
CA LYS A 149 12.00 8.23 0.19
C LYS A 149 13.03 8.53 1.27
N ASP A 150 13.23 9.81 1.52
CA ASP A 150 14.01 10.33 2.60
C ASP A 150 13.17 10.17 3.85
N LEU A 151 13.61 9.30 4.75
CA LEU A 151 13.03 9.19 6.09
C LEU A 151 13.83 10.11 7.00
N PRO A 152 13.36 11.33 7.33
CA PRO A 152 13.99 12.16 8.35
C PRO A 152 13.82 11.49 9.70
N LEU A 153 14.92 11.23 10.40
CA LEU A 153 14.94 10.63 11.72
C LEU A 153 15.81 11.43 12.67
N GLU A 154 15.36 11.55 13.91
CA GLU A 154 16.18 12.05 15.01
C GLU A 154 17.18 10.97 15.45
N SER A 155 18.29 11.40 16.05
CA SER A 155 19.29 10.47 16.60
C SER A 155 18.67 9.53 17.63
N GLY A 156 18.92 8.22 17.51
CA GLY A 156 18.35 7.21 18.41
C GLY A 156 17.00 6.64 17.96
N SER A 157 16.46 7.12 16.83
CA SER A 157 15.27 6.53 16.22
C SER A 157 15.50 5.06 15.83
N GLN A 158 14.45 4.26 15.94
CA GLN A 158 14.42 2.88 15.48
C GLN A 158 13.67 2.82 14.14
N VAL A 159 14.28 2.15 13.15
CA VAL A 159 13.67 1.87 11.85
C VAL A 159 13.41 0.38 11.76
N THR A 160 12.18 0.00 11.50
CA THR A 160 11.82 -1.40 11.24
C THR A 160 11.71 -1.61 9.74
N PHE A 161 12.51 -2.54 9.21
CA PHE A 161 12.32 -3.04 7.86
C PHE A 161 11.39 -4.26 7.94
N ASP A 162 10.19 -4.10 7.39
CA ASP A 162 9.16 -5.12 7.35
C ASP A 162 9.02 -5.65 5.90
N PHE A 163 9.60 -6.81 5.63
CA PHE A 163 9.54 -7.45 4.33
C PHE A 163 8.35 -8.40 4.28
N GLN A 164 7.42 -8.08 3.39
CA GLN A 164 6.16 -8.81 3.22
C GLN A 164 6.26 -9.94 2.17
N ALA A 165 7.42 -10.13 1.53
CA ALA A 165 7.65 -11.10 0.46
C ALA A 165 8.97 -11.87 0.65
N ASP A 166 9.02 -13.11 0.13
CA ASP A 166 10.15 -14.03 0.33
C ASP A 166 11.42 -13.62 -0.42
N GLY A 167 12.58 -13.96 0.15
CA GLY A 167 13.88 -13.75 -0.46
C GLY A 167 14.39 -12.30 -0.45
N HIS A 168 13.67 -11.36 0.15
CA HIS A 168 14.12 -9.98 0.25
C HIS A 168 15.12 -9.77 1.41
N THR A 169 16.12 -8.92 1.17
CA THR A 169 17.14 -8.49 2.13
C THR A 169 17.27 -6.97 2.10
N VAL A 170 17.75 -6.33 3.19
CA VAL A 170 18.28 -4.95 3.13
C VAL A 170 19.79 -5.04 2.89
N GLN A 171 20.27 -4.26 1.94
CA GLN A 171 21.69 -3.97 1.77
C GLN A 171 21.91 -2.46 1.93
N PHE A 172 22.82 -2.07 2.81
CA PHE A 172 23.25 -0.67 2.87
C PHE A 172 24.36 -0.41 1.87
N THR A 173 24.25 0.66 1.10
CA THR A 173 25.13 0.94 -0.04
C THR A 173 26.12 2.07 0.22
N SER A 174 25.79 3.02 1.11
CA SER A 174 26.72 4.07 1.55
C SER A 174 26.21 4.77 2.80
N PHE A 175 27.14 5.41 3.52
CA PHE A 175 26.85 6.23 4.68
C PHE A 175 27.59 7.56 4.58
N THR A 176 27.01 8.61 5.12
CA THR A 176 27.69 9.89 5.32
C THR A 176 27.31 10.39 6.70
N ARG A 177 28.28 10.65 7.59
CA ARG A 177 28.06 11.23 8.93
C ARG A 177 27.06 10.45 9.83
N ALA A 178 26.96 9.13 9.67
CA ALA A 178 26.20 8.22 10.55
C ALA A 178 27.17 7.22 11.23
N SER A 179 26.95 6.87 12.50
CA SER A 179 27.98 6.25 13.36
C SER A 179 28.39 4.85 12.95
N SER A 180 27.41 4.09 12.54
CA SER A 180 27.45 2.66 12.32
C SER A 180 26.00 2.25 12.32
N ILE A 181 25.65 1.40 11.38
CA ILE A 181 24.43 0.63 11.53
C ILE A 181 24.83 -0.55 12.41
N PRO A 182 24.10 -0.85 13.51
CA PRO A 182 24.37 -2.05 14.25
C PRO A 182 24.38 -3.20 13.26
N ASN A 183 25.50 -3.90 13.29
CA ASN A 183 25.81 -4.98 12.40
C ASN A 183 24.58 -5.88 12.23
N ILE A 184 24.03 -5.93 11.02
CA ILE A 184 22.87 -6.78 10.74
C ILE A 184 23.27 -8.25 10.89
N THR A 185 24.56 -8.55 10.81
CA THR A 185 25.19 -9.82 11.15
C THR A 185 25.54 -9.81 12.64
N GLY A 186 25.05 -10.75 13.42
CA GLY A 186 25.45 -10.90 14.83
C GLY A 186 26.94 -11.25 15.05
N ASP A 187 27.84 -10.94 14.12
CA ASP A 187 29.26 -11.30 14.09
C ASP A 187 30.21 -10.16 14.50
N GLY A 188 29.70 -8.95 14.77
CA GLY A 188 30.49 -7.82 15.28
C GLY A 188 31.52 -7.20 14.31
N ASN A 189 31.58 -7.63 13.04
CA ASN A 189 32.44 -7.04 12.01
C ASN A 189 31.72 -5.98 11.14
N PRO A 190 32.02 -4.67 11.29
CA PRO A 190 31.37 -3.58 10.54
C PRO A 190 31.73 -3.50 9.05
N GLN A 191 32.62 -4.36 8.53
CA GLN A 191 32.99 -4.45 7.12
C GLN A 191 32.21 -5.53 6.35
N HIS A 192 31.41 -6.36 7.03
CA HIS A 192 30.59 -7.38 6.39
C HIS A 192 29.24 -6.79 5.97
N TYR A 193 29.18 -6.23 4.76
CA TYR A 193 27.92 -5.87 4.09
C TYR A 193 27.15 -7.11 3.60
N GLN A 194 27.06 -8.15 4.43
CA GLN A 194 26.30 -9.33 4.05
C GLN A 194 24.81 -9.06 4.20
N THR A 195 24.11 -9.24 3.09
CA THR A 195 22.66 -9.36 2.98
C THR A 195 22.18 -10.48 3.91
N SER A 196 21.90 -10.20 5.17
CA SER A 196 21.15 -11.15 5.98
C SER A 196 19.72 -11.15 5.46
N PRO A 197 19.20 -12.28 4.95
CA PRO A 197 17.79 -12.39 4.62
C PRO A 197 16.96 -12.03 5.84
N VAL A 198 15.89 -11.27 5.61
CA VAL A 198 14.82 -11.13 6.60
C VAL A 198 13.76 -12.11 6.15
N PRO A 199 13.62 -13.28 6.80
CA PRO A 199 12.63 -14.27 6.40
C PRO A 199 11.21 -13.68 6.32
N VAL A 200 10.37 -14.23 5.45
CA VAL A 200 8.97 -13.81 5.30
C VAL A 200 8.27 -13.75 6.65
N GLY A 201 7.57 -12.65 6.91
CA GLY A 201 6.80 -12.47 8.14
C GLY A 201 7.66 -12.16 9.37
N THR A 202 8.96 -11.92 9.20
CA THR A 202 9.83 -11.43 10.26
C THR A 202 10.11 -9.94 10.07
N MET A 203 10.18 -9.21 11.18
CA MET A 203 10.58 -7.81 11.19
C MET A 203 12.02 -7.72 11.69
N LYS A 204 12.83 -6.86 11.05
CA LYS A 204 14.17 -6.55 11.56
C LYS A 204 14.28 -5.09 11.94
N MET A 205 14.54 -4.86 13.22
CA MET A 205 14.75 -3.54 13.78
C MET A 205 16.20 -3.10 13.58
N VAL A 206 16.37 -1.87 13.11
CA VAL A 206 17.66 -1.22 12.94
C VAL A 206 17.64 0.08 13.72
N THR A 207 18.52 0.20 14.71
CA THR A 207 18.70 1.45 15.46
C THR A 207 19.63 2.35 14.68
N VAL A 208 19.18 3.58 14.42
CA VAL A 208 19.98 4.59 13.72
C VAL A 208 20.59 5.54 14.74
N THR A 209 21.92 5.48 14.89
CA THR A 209 22.66 6.37 15.79
C THR A 209 23.40 7.43 15.00
N LYS A 210 23.32 8.68 15.46
CA LYS A 210 24.06 9.82 14.92
C LYS A 210 25.40 9.96 15.64
N THR A 211 26.51 10.10 14.91
CA THR A 211 27.85 10.38 15.49
C THR A 211 28.21 11.85 15.48
N GLN A 212 27.54 12.68 14.67
CA GLN A 212 27.91 14.07 14.45
C GLN A 212 26.69 15.00 14.46
N ALA A 213 26.89 16.28 14.77
CA ALA A 213 25.80 17.22 15.03
C ALA A 213 24.87 17.51 13.84
N SER A 214 25.28 17.29 12.57
CA SER A 214 24.43 17.63 11.42
C SER A 214 24.67 16.78 10.16
N GLY A 215 23.58 16.34 9.53
CA GLY A 215 23.53 15.91 8.13
C GLY A 215 23.92 14.46 7.84
N GLY A 216 23.41 13.50 8.63
CA GLY A 216 23.66 12.08 8.40
C GLY A 216 22.80 11.52 7.26
N GLN A 217 23.34 10.60 6.45
CA GLN A 217 22.59 9.85 5.46
C GLN A 217 23.00 8.38 5.44
N ILE A 218 22.03 7.49 5.30
CA ILE A 218 22.20 6.06 5.08
C ILE A 218 21.46 5.71 3.79
N LYS A 219 22.16 5.24 2.77
CA LYS A 219 21.51 4.67 1.59
C LYS A 219 21.35 3.18 1.75
N TYR A 220 20.19 2.67 1.37
CA TYR A 220 19.88 1.25 1.41
C TYR A 220 19.19 0.81 0.12
N GLN A 221 19.22 -0.49 -0.15
CA GLN A 221 18.54 -1.11 -1.26
C GLN A 221 18.09 -2.54 -0.90
N CYS A 222 17.20 -3.11 -1.70
CA CYS A 222 16.90 -4.53 -1.60
C CYS A 222 18.06 -5.35 -2.17
N GLY A 223 18.55 -6.38 -1.47
CA GLY A 223 19.71 -7.13 -1.97
C GLY A 223 19.43 -8.00 -3.20
N ILE A 224 18.18 -8.37 -3.49
CA ILE A 224 17.82 -9.10 -4.72
C ILE A 224 17.41 -8.17 -5.88
N HIS A 225 16.81 -7.01 -5.59
CA HIS A 225 16.35 -6.06 -6.61
C HIS A 225 17.35 -4.91 -6.87
N GLY A 226 18.38 -4.77 -6.04
CA GLY A 226 19.41 -3.74 -6.13
C GLY A 226 18.81 -2.32 -6.18
N ALA A 227 19.41 -1.48 -7.02
CA ALA A 227 19.06 -0.07 -7.14
C ALA A 227 17.58 0.21 -7.50
N SER A 228 16.89 -0.75 -8.13
CA SER A 228 15.47 -0.64 -8.47
C SER A 228 14.54 -0.58 -7.24
N MET A 229 15.04 -1.01 -6.07
CA MET A 229 14.35 -0.87 -4.78
C MET A 229 15.31 -0.24 -3.76
N SER A 230 15.64 1.03 -3.95
CA SER A 230 16.52 1.79 -3.06
C SER A 230 15.79 2.88 -2.26
N GLY A 231 16.40 3.30 -1.16
CA GLY A 231 15.91 4.38 -0.30
C GLY A 231 17.05 5.06 0.45
N THR A 232 16.73 6.18 1.10
CA THR A 232 17.69 6.96 1.89
C THR A 232 17.08 7.30 3.24
N ILE A 233 17.79 7.01 4.33
CA ILE A 233 17.45 7.51 5.66
C ILE A 233 18.26 8.76 5.88
N LYS A 234 17.61 9.88 6.21
CA LYS A 234 18.26 11.14 6.57
C LYS A 234 18.23 11.29 8.08
N VAL A 235 19.39 11.40 8.70
CA VAL A 235 19.51 11.65 10.14
C VAL A 235 19.65 13.15 10.34
N THR A 236 18.58 13.77 10.85
CA THR A 236 18.50 15.22 11.08
C THR A 236 19.19 15.64 12.36
#